data_AF-A0A842FT51-F1
#
_entry.id   AF-A0A842FT51-F1
#
_cell.length_a   1.000
_cell.length_b   1.000
_cell.length_c   1.000
_cell.angle_alpha   90.00
_cell.angle_beta   90.00
_cell.angle_gamma   90.00
#
_symmetry.space_group_name_H-M   'P 1'
#
loop_
_entity.id
_entity.type
_entity.pdbx_description
1 polymer ?
#
loop_
_entity_poly.entity_id
_entity_poly.type
_entity_poly.pdbx_seq_one_letter_code
_entity_poly.pdbx_strand_id
1 'polypeptide(L)'
;MELTEAIERIMSKVDGVGPDKIKELYLNDCEFKDDMDFVEKRIREIFEPVAKAAIDAIASIIASVRADLLKLSDEQRALLASKDMLAKLDIPQVAPNISFYGGRGSMKGATMKDATN
;
A
#
# COMPACT_ATOMS: atom_id res chain seq x y z
N MET A 1 -12.32 10.46 -24.33
CA MET A 1 -11.94 11.20 -23.12
C MET A 1 -11.03 10.30 -22.32
N GLU A 2 -9.76 10.65 -22.24
CA GLU A 2 -8.78 9.91 -21.44
C GLU A 2 -8.86 10.30 -19.96
N LEU A 3 -8.48 9.39 -19.05
CA LEU A 3 -8.53 9.66 -17.59
C LEU A 3 -7.61 10.82 -17.20
N THR A 4 -6.43 10.88 -17.80
CA THR A 4 -5.44 11.95 -17.61
C THR A 4 -5.99 13.32 -18.02
N GLU A 5 -6.66 13.40 -19.17
CA GLU A 5 -7.27 14.65 -19.65
C GLU A 5 -8.38 15.16 -18.71
N ALA A 6 -9.25 14.26 -18.24
CA ALA A 6 -10.31 14.62 -17.29
C ALA A 6 -9.74 15.13 -15.96
N ILE A 7 -8.70 14.47 -15.44
CA ILE A 7 -8.01 14.90 -14.22
C ILE A 7 -7.36 16.27 -14.40
N GLU A 8 -6.67 16.52 -15.51
CA GLU A 8 -6.04 17.82 -15.79
C GLU A 8 -7.09 18.94 -15.85
N ARG A 9 -8.22 18.70 -16.52
CA ARG A 9 -9.33 19.67 -16.57
C ARG A 9 -9.94 19.95 -15.20
N ILE A 10 -10.16 18.92 -14.38
CA ILE A 10 -10.60 19.10 -12.99
C ILE A 10 -9.59 19.94 -12.21
N MET A 11 -8.31 19.55 -12.23
CA MET A 11 -7.24 20.20 -11.49
C MET A 11 -7.09 21.68 -11.85
N SER A 12 -7.23 22.03 -13.14
CA SER A 12 -7.20 23.42 -13.59
C SER A 12 -8.30 24.31 -12.99
N LYS A 13 -9.42 23.72 -12.53
CA LYS A 13 -10.55 24.44 -11.94
C LYS A 13 -10.57 24.39 -10.40
N VAL A 14 -9.88 23.43 -9.78
CA VAL A 14 -9.89 23.23 -8.32
C VAL A 14 -8.59 23.62 -7.61
N ASP A 15 -7.50 23.90 -8.34
CA ASP A 15 -6.23 24.28 -7.72
C ASP A 15 -6.35 25.58 -6.90
N GLY A 16 -6.01 25.51 -5.62
CA GLY A 16 -6.17 26.61 -4.66
C GLY A 16 -7.61 26.95 -4.26
N VAL A 17 -8.59 26.14 -4.65
CA VAL A 17 -10.02 26.40 -4.41
C VAL A 17 -10.55 25.60 -3.22
N GLY A 18 -11.33 26.25 -2.35
CA GLY A 18 -11.95 25.62 -1.19
C GLY A 18 -13.12 24.68 -1.55
N PRO A 19 -13.50 23.77 -0.63
CA PRO A 19 -14.50 22.72 -0.90
C PRO A 19 -15.87 23.26 -1.29
N ASP A 20 -16.29 24.42 -0.80
CA ASP A 20 -17.58 25.03 -1.13
C ASP A 20 -17.64 25.47 -2.59
N LYS A 21 -16.54 25.97 -3.12
CA LYS A 21 -16.45 26.40 -4.52
C LYS A 21 -16.34 25.22 -5.47
N ILE A 22 -15.74 24.10 -5.05
CA ILE A 22 -15.78 22.83 -5.78
C ILE A 22 -17.23 22.33 -5.91
N LYS A 23 -18.02 22.39 -4.83
CA LYS A 23 -19.45 22.03 -4.88
C LYS A 23 -20.24 22.93 -5.82
N GLU A 24 -19.96 24.24 -5.80
CA GLU A 24 -20.60 25.19 -6.72
C GLU A 24 -20.25 24.86 -8.19
N LEU A 25 -18.99 24.58 -8.49
CA LEU A 25 -18.56 24.14 -9.83
C LEU A 25 -19.28 22.87 -10.25
N TYR A 26 -19.37 21.87 -9.37
CA TYR A 26 -20.06 20.62 -9.66
C TYR A 26 -21.56 20.80 -9.96
N LEU A 27 -22.21 21.80 -9.35
CA LEU A 27 -23.63 22.08 -9.57
C LEU A 27 -23.90 22.92 -10.83
N ASN A 28 -22.97 23.82 -11.17
CA ASN A 28 -23.22 24.87 -12.16
C ASN A 28 -22.45 24.67 -13.48
N ASP A 29 -21.39 23.86 -13.50
CA ASP A 29 -20.55 23.59 -14.67
C ASP A 29 -20.74 22.14 -15.12
N CYS A 30 -21.49 21.96 -16.21
CA CYS A 30 -21.80 20.64 -16.76
C CYS A 30 -20.55 19.87 -17.19
N GLU A 31 -19.54 20.52 -17.75
CA GLU A 31 -18.32 19.85 -18.19
C GLU A 31 -17.48 19.39 -17.00
N PHE A 32 -17.38 20.23 -15.97
CA PHE A 32 -16.70 19.85 -14.74
C PHE A 32 -17.38 18.68 -14.04
N LYS A 33 -18.71 18.68 -14.02
CA LYS A 33 -19.49 17.56 -13.50
C LYS A 33 -19.23 16.27 -14.28
N ASP A 34 -19.30 16.32 -15.61
CA ASP A 34 -19.09 15.15 -16.46
C ASP A 34 -17.66 14.57 -16.28
N ASP A 35 -16.65 15.42 -16.13
CA ASP A 35 -15.28 15.00 -15.82
C ASP A 35 -15.18 14.33 -14.45
N MET A 36 -15.80 14.92 -13.42
CA MET A 36 -15.82 14.38 -12.06
C MET A 36 -16.54 13.02 -12.01
N ASP A 37 -17.70 12.90 -12.65
CA ASP A 37 -18.50 11.68 -12.73
C ASP A 37 -17.72 10.58 -13.47
N PHE A 38 -17.00 10.94 -14.53
CA PHE A 38 -16.14 10.02 -15.27
C PHE A 38 -14.98 9.50 -14.41
N VAL A 39 -14.27 10.38 -13.71
CA VAL A 39 -13.17 9.99 -12.81
C VAL A 39 -13.70 9.11 -11.66
N GLU A 40 -14.82 9.48 -11.05
CA GLU A 40 -15.44 8.68 -9.98
C GLU A 40 -15.77 7.28 -10.48
N LYS A 41 -16.40 7.17 -11.64
CA LYS A 41 -16.74 5.87 -12.25
C LYS A 41 -15.49 5.01 -12.44
N ARG A 42 -14.40 5.58 -12.95
CA ARG A 42 -13.13 4.86 -13.14
C ARG A 42 -12.52 4.40 -11.82
N ILE A 43 -12.58 5.24 -10.77
CA ILE A 43 -12.14 4.85 -9.43
C ILE A 43 -12.96 3.67 -8.94
N ARG A 44 -14.30 3.73 -9.00
CA ARG A 44 -15.16 2.62 -8.57
C ARG A 44 -14.87 1.33 -9.35
N GLU A 45 -14.74 1.42 -10.67
CA GLU A 45 -14.48 0.25 -11.53
C GLU A 45 -13.12 -0.43 -11.24
N ILE A 46 -12.09 0.34 -10.86
CA ILE A 46 -10.73 -0.19 -10.70
C ILE A 46 -10.42 -0.48 -9.23
N PHE A 47 -10.66 0.48 -8.33
CA PHE A 47 -10.27 0.36 -6.94
C PHE A 47 -11.20 -0.54 -6.15
N GLU A 48 -12.51 -0.52 -6.40
CA GLU A 48 -13.46 -1.30 -5.60
C GLU A 48 -13.22 -2.81 -5.75
N PRO A 49 -13.02 -3.38 -6.96
CA PRO A 49 -12.71 -4.79 -7.11
C PRO A 49 -11.35 -5.16 -6.52
N VAL A 50 -10.34 -4.31 -6.65
CA VAL A 50 -9.00 -4.54 -6.10
C VAL A 50 -9.03 -4.54 -4.57
N ALA A 51 -9.70 -3.56 -3.97
CA ALA A 51 -9.88 -3.49 -2.53
C ALA A 51 -10.66 -4.69 -2.01
N LYS A 52 -11.74 -5.09 -2.70
CA LYS A 52 -12.51 -6.28 -2.36
C LYS A 52 -11.67 -7.55 -2.43
N ALA A 53 -10.91 -7.75 -3.52
CA ALA A 53 -10.03 -8.90 -3.67
C ALA A 53 -8.95 -8.96 -2.59
N ALA A 54 -8.39 -7.81 -2.19
CA ALA A 54 -7.42 -7.73 -1.10
C ALA A 54 -8.05 -8.12 0.26
N ILE A 55 -9.25 -7.60 0.55
CA ILE A 55 -10.00 -7.95 1.77
C ILE A 55 -10.31 -9.45 1.80
N ASP A 56 -10.80 -10.01 0.69
CA ASP A 56 -11.13 -11.43 0.57
C ASP A 56 -9.88 -12.32 0.75
N ALA A 57 -8.74 -11.92 0.18
CA ALA A 57 -7.47 -12.62 0.36
C ALA A 57 -7.00 -12.60 1.83
N ILE A 58 -7.09 -11.44 2.49
CA ILE A 58 -6.74 -11.31 3.92
C ILE A 58 -7.66 -12.18 4.77
N ALA A 59 -8.98 -12.15 4.51
CA ALA A 59 -9.94 -12.98 5.21
C ALA A 59 -9.64 -14.48 5.03
N SER A 60 -9.25 -14.90 3.82
CA SER A 60 -8.84 -16.27 3.53
C SER A 60 -7.60 -16.69 4.33
N ILE A 61 -6.57 -15.82 4.40
CA ILE A 61 -5.37 -16.06 5.21
C ILE A 61 -5.74 -16.21 6.68
N ILE A 62 -6.57 -15.31 7.22
CA ILE A 62 -7.02 -15.38 8.63
C ILE A 62 -7.77 -16.69 8.87
N ALA A 63 -8.65 -17.11 7.96
CA ALA A 63 -9.38 -18.36 8.07
C ALA A 63 -8.44 -19.58 8.07
N SER A 64 -7.44 -19.60 7.18
CA SER A 64 -6.44 -20.69 7.12
C SER A 64 -5.60 -20.74 8.40
N VAL A 65 -5.07 -19.61 8.84
CA VAL A 65 -4.27 -19.52 10.07
C VAL A 65 -5.11 -19.98 11.27
N ARG A 66 -6.38 -19.58 11.34
CA ARG A 66 -7.28 -20.02 12.41
C ARG A 66 -7.52 -21.52 12.37
N ALA A 67 -7.73 -22.11 11.19
CA ALA A 67 -7.91 -23.54 11.04
C ALA A 67 -6.67 -24.33 11.47
N ASP A 68 -5.48 -23.83 11.14
CA ASP A 68 -4.22 -24.48 11.54
C ASP A 68 -3.94 -24.32 13.04
N LEU A 69 -4.24 -23.15 13.63
CA LEU A 69 -4.15 -22.95 15.09
C LEU A 69 -5.09 -23.86 15.88
N LEU A 70 -6.27 -24.17 15.32
CA LEU A 70 -7.23 -25.09 15.95
C LEU A 70 -6.74 -26.55 15.94
N LYS A 71 -5.90 -26.94 14.97
CA LYS A 71 -5.29 -28.29 14.92
C LYS A 71 -4.15 -28.49 15.91
N LEU A 72 -3.63 -27.41 16.49
CA LEU A 72 -2.55 -27.49 17.47
C LEU A 72 -3.05 -28.07 18.79
N SER A 73 -2.22 -28.93 19.40
CA SER A 73 -2.42 -29.39 20.77
C SER A 73 -2.22 -28.24 21.78
N ASP A 74 -2.73 -28.40 23.00
CA ASP A 74 -2.59 -27.38 24.05
C ASP A 74 -1.12 -27.05 24.37
N GLU A 75 -0.23 -28.04 24.27
CA GLU A 75 1.22 -27.88 24.43
C GLU A 75 1.84 -27.05 23.29
N GLN A 76 1.41 -27.27 22.04
CA GLN A 76 1.89 -26.50 20.88
C GLN A 76 1.37 -25.06 20.90
N ARG A 77 0.13 -24.84 21.34
CA ARG A 77 -0.43 -23.49 21.54
C ARG A 77 0.32 -22.73 22.65
N ALA A 78 0.67 -23.42 23.75
CA ALA A 78 1.47 -22.83 24.82
C ALA A 78 2.89 -22.46 24.35
N LEU A 79 3.50 -23.26 23.46
CA LEU A 79 4.81 -22.98 22.87
C LEU A 79 4.77 -21.75 21.95
N LEU A 80 3.75 -21.64 21.09
CA LEU A 80 3.49 -20.49 20.21
C LEU A 80 3.20 -19.20 20.98
N ALA A 81 2.51 -19.28 22.11
CA ALA A 81 2.25 -18.13 22.98
C ALA A 81 3.47 -17.68 23.80
N SER A 82 4.57 -18.45 23.80
CA SER A 82 5.77 -18.11 24.55
C SER A 82 6.62 -17.08 23.80
N LYS A 83 7.07 -16.03 24.50
CA LYS A 83 7.92 -14.97 23.93
C LYS A 83 9.25 -15.48 23.34
N ASP A 84 9.67 -16.69 23.75
CA ASP A 84 10.91 -17.34 23.33
C ASP A 84 10.67 -18.46 22.30
N MET A 85 9.52 -18.47 21.62
CA MET A 85 9.12 -19.51 20.67
C MET A 85 10.22 -19.82 19.63
N LEU A 86 10.85 -18.79 19.07
CA LEU A 86 11.91 -18.94 18.07
C LEU A 86 13.16 -19.62 18.63
N ALA A 87 13.51 -19.37 19.89
CA ALA A 87 14.65 -19.99 20.56
C ALA A 87 14.36 -21.45 20.97
N LYS A 88 13.10 -21.80 21.26
CA LYS A 88 12.70 -23.16 21.66
C LYS A 88 12.49 -24.12 20.49
N LEU A 89 12.23 -23.59 19.29
CA LEU A 89 12.04 -24.39 18.07
C LEU A 89 13.34 -24.65 17.29
N ASP A 90 14.48 -24.15 17.79
CA ASP A 90 15.80 -24.22 17.13
C ASP A 90 15.75 -23.79 15.66
N ILE A 91 14.85 -22.84 15.33
CA ILE A 91 14.72 -22.29 13.99
C ILE A 91 15.81 -21.24 13.85
N PRO A 92 16.77 -21.41 12.92
CA PRO A 92 17.80 -20.41 12.69
C PRO A 92 17.14 -19.09 12.32
N GLN A 93 17.41 -18.04 13.10
CA GLN A 93 16.96 -16.69 12.77
C GLN A 93 17.72 -16.21 11.55
N VAL A 94 17.18 -16.49 10.37
CA VAL A 94 17.65 -15.89 9.13
C VAL A 94 17.10 -14.46 9.11
N ALA A 95 17.91 -13.50 9.53
CA ALA A 95 17.62 -12.10 9.26
C ALA A 95 17.43 -11.94 7.74
N PRO A 96 16.34 -11.31 7.27
CA PRO A 96 16.13 -11.12 5.85
C PRO A 96 17.23 -10.19 5.35
N ASN A 97 18.25 -10.77 4.72
CA ASN A 97 19.29 -10.01 4.05
C ASN A 97 18.67 -9.49 2.75
N ILE A 98 18.15 -8.26 2.79
CA ILE A 98 17.70 -7.56 1.59
C ILE A 98 18.97 -7.23 0.80
N SER A 99 19.46 -8.18 0.00
CA SER A 99 20.44 -7.90 -1.02
C SER A 99 19.75 -7.03 -2.07
N PHE A 100 20.09 -5.74 -2.08
CA PHE A 100 19.76 -4.84 -3.19
C PHE A 100 20.33 -5.45 -4.48
N TYR A 101 19.50 -6.15 -5.26
CA TYR A 101 19.75 -6.40 -6.67
C TYR A 101 19.49 -5.09 -7.44
N GLY A 102 20.32 -4.10 -7.18
CA GLY A 102 20.38 -2.84 -7.90
C GLY A 102 21.73 -2.75 -8.60
N GLY A 103 21.70 -2.88 -9.93
CA GLY A 103 22.67 -2.41 -10.91
C GLY A 103 24.14 -2.30 -10.52
N ARG A 104 25.00 -3.02 -11.27
CA ARG A 104 26.39 -2.62 -11.51
C ARG A 104 26.47 -1.11 -11.81
N GLY A 105 26.87 -0.35 -10.80
CA GLY A 105 27.12 1.08 -10.87
C GLY A 105 28.28 1.41 -9.96
N SER A 106 29.47 1.21 -10.49
CA SER A 106 30.76 1.53 -9.88
C SER A 106 30.77 2.94 -9.26
N MET A 107 30.86 3.04 -7.93
CA MET A 107 31.48 4.18 -7.27
C MET A 107 32.56 3.68 -6.31
N LYS A 108 33.73 3.40 -6.90
CA LYS A 108 34.99 3.48 -6.17
C LYS A 108 35.17 4.91 -5.67
N GLY A 109 35.34 5.04 -4.36
CA GLY A 109 36.21 6.03 -3.73
C GLY A 109 35.90 7.50 -3.99
N ALA A 110 35.19 8.12 -3.04
CA ALA A 110 35.33 9.54 -2.76
C ALA A 110 35.26 9.78 -1.25
N THR A 111 36.25 9.30 -0.50
CA THR A 111 36.55 9.86 0.82
C THR A 111 37.42 11.08 0.62
N MET A 112 36.79 12.24 0.44
CA MET A 112 37.47 13.53 0.64
C MET A 112 37.17 14.03 2.05
N LYS A 113 38.26 14.11 2.83
CA LYS A 113 38.58 15.09 3.87
C LYS A 113 37.44 15.56 4.78
N ASP A 114 37.56 15.19 6.06
CA ASP A 114 37.41 16.20 7.10
C ASP A 114 38.72 16.36 7.85
N ALA A 115 39.17 17.61 7.87
CA ALA A 115 40.25 18.12 8.66
C ALA A 115 39.78 18.26 10.10
N THR A 116 40.53 17.74 11.08
CA THR A 116 40.68 18.39 12.39
C THR A 116 41.89 17.81 13.13
N ASN A 117 42.75 18.74 13.57
CA ASN A 117 43.96 18.64 14.41
C ASN A 117 45.22 18.03 13.80
#